data_AF-A0A9E7EM20-F1
#
_entry.id   AF-A0A9E7EM20-F1
#
_cell.length_a   1.000
_cell.length_b   1.000
_cell.length_c   1.000
_cell.angle_alpha   90.00
_cell.angle_beta   90.00
_cell.angle_gamma   90.00
#
_symmetry.space_group_name_H-M   'P 1'
#
loop_
_entity.id
_entity.type
_entity.pdbx_description
1 polymer ?
#
loop_
_entity_poly.entity_id
_entity_poly.type
_entity_poly.pdbx_seq_one_letter_code
_entity_poly.pdbx_strand_id
1 'polypeptide(L)'
;MAVAVVSVAAAEVYFEERFGDEWENQWAISDWKKDENTAGDWNHTSGKWTGDPEDKSIMFGPDICGYSTKKVHEVTCETDQLTHVYTFIIFLDAMYSILIDNNEKQTGSLYSDWDILPPNNIKDPNAKKPEDWDDKEYIPDPKDKKPEAGYDDIPKEIPDPDAKKPEDWDEEEDGEWMAPTIPNPEYKGPWKPKKIKNLNYKGK
;
A
#
# COMPACT_ATOMS: atom_id res chain seq x y z
N MET A 1 37.47 9.51 56.68
CA MET A 1 37.34 8.18 56.06
C MET A 1 36.26 8.29 54.99
N ALA A 2 36.59 8.00 53.74
CA ALA A 2 35.59 7.90 52.67
C ALA A 2 35.11 6.46 52.61
N VAL A 3 33.81 6.23 52.77
CA VAL A 3 33.19 4.92 52.59
C VAL A 3 32.87 4.77 51.11
N ALA A 4 33.56 3.87 50.43
CA ALA A 4 33.23 3.48 49.07
C ALA A 4 32.05 2.50 49.11
N VAL A 5 30.94 2.89 48.50
CA VAL A 5 29.81 1.99 48.26
C VAL A 5 30.10 1.26 46.94
N VAL A 6 30.30 -0.04 47.00
CA VAL A 6 30.42 -0.91 45.83
C VAL A 6 29.03 -1.46 45.54
N SER A 7 28.42 -1.02 44.44
CA SER A 7 27.20 -1.62 43.91
C SER A 7 27.57 -2.85 43.08
N VAL A 8 27.13 -4.03 43.51
CA VAL A 8 27.21 -5.26 42.70
C VAL A 8 25.93 -5.37 41.88
N ALA A 9 26.04 -5.36 40.57
CA ALA A 9 24.95 -5.71 39.67
C ALA A 9 24.96 -7.23 39.44
N ALA A 10 23.80 -7.88 39.55
CA ALA A 10 23.60 -9.27 39.17
C ALA A 10 22.66 -9.31 37.96
N ALA A 11 22.96 -10.18 37.00
CA ALA A 11 22.14 -10.41 35.82
C ALA A 11 21.82 -11.90 35.71
N GLU A 12 20.59 -12.21 35.31
CA GLU A 12 20.15 -13.57 35.03
C GLU A 12 20.20 -13.82 33.52
N VAL A 13 20.79 -14.94 33.12
CA VAL A 13 20.89 -15.34 31.71
C VAL A 13 19.85 -16.43 31.46
N TYR A 14 18.80 -16.08 30.73
CA TYR A 14 17.72 -17.01 30.40
C TYR A 14 18.09 -17.99 29.28
N PHE A 15 18.91 -17.55 28.33
CA PHE A 15 19.39 -18.36 27.21
C PHE A 15 20.71 -17.78 26.67
N GLU A 16 21.69 -18.64 26.40
CA GLU A 16 22.95 -18.28 25.75
C GLU A 16 23.38 -19.45 24.87
N GLU A 17 23.65 -19.18 23.59
CA GLU A 17 24.19 -20.13 22.63
C GLU A 17 25.46 -19.54 22.02
N ARG A 18 26.53 -20.35 21.95
CA ARG A 18 27.84 -19.97 21.39
C ARG A 18 28.28 -20.89 20.25
N PHE A 19 27.45 -21.87 19.89
CA PHE A 19 27.67 -22.89 18.87
C PHE A 19 28.98 -23.65 19.06
N GLY A 20 29.13 -24.24 20.25
CA GLY A 20 30.25 -25.13 20.56
C GLY A 20 30.12 -26.51 19.91
N ASP A 21 31.02 -27.42 20.30
CA ASP A 21 30.90 -28.83 19.94
C ASP A 21 29.55 -29.39 20.44
N GLU A 22 28.93 -30.27 19.65
CA GLU A 22 27.65 -30.91 19.97
C GLU A 22 26.44 -29.95 20.11
N TRP A 23 26.49 -28.75 19.52
CA TRP A 23 25.36 -27.80 19.52
C TRP A 23 24.04 -28.43 19.07
N GLU A 24 24.08 -29.39 18.13
CA GLU A 24 22.91 -30.12 17.61
C GLU A 24 22.08 -30.79 18.72
N ASN A 25 22.68 -31.11 19.87
CA ASN A 25 21.97 -31.71 21.01
C ASN A 25 21.01 -30.72 21.70
N GLN A 26 21.18 -29.42 21.50
CA GLN A 26 20.35 -28.37 22.11
C GLN A 26 19.25 -27.84 21.16
N TRP A 27 19.30 -28.23 19.88
CA TRP A 27 18.39 -27.76 18.84
C TRP A 27 17.49 -28.89 18.35
N ALA A 28 16.20 -28.60 18.20
CA ALA A 28 15.23 -29.53 17.65
C ALA A 28 14.88 -29.13 16.21
N ILE A 29 15.06 -30.06 15.26
CA ILE A 29 14.61 -29.87 13.89
C ILE A 29 13.10 -30.13 13.82
N SER A 30 12.35 -29.18 13.27
CA SER A 30 10.91 -29.33 13.09
C SER A 30 10.57 -30.48 12.14
N ASP A 31 9.57 -31.29 12.50
CA ASP A 31 8.99 -32.31 11.61
C ASP A 31 7.97 -31.72 10.61
N TRP A 32 7.78 -30.40 10.62
CA TRP A 32 6.89 -29.71 9.68
C TRP A 32 7.34 -29.92 8.22
N LYS A 33 6.43 -30.40 7.37
CA LYS A 33 6.66 -30.70 5.94
C LYS A 33 7.78 -31.72 5.64
N LYS A 34 8.13 -32.57 6.61
CA LYS A 34 9.11 -33.66 6.43
C LYS A 34 8.78 -34.56 5.23
N ASP A 35 7.50 -34.86 5.02
CA ASP A 35 7.02 -35.68 3.91
C ASP A 35 7.19 -35.01 2.54
N GLU A 36 7.21 -33.67 2.49
CA GLU A 36 7.39 -32.91 1.25
C GLU A 36 8.87 -32.69 0.90
N ASN A 37 9.79 -32.99 1.83
CA ASN A 37 11.23 -32.71 1.72
C ASN A 37 11.54 -31.25 1.29
N THR A 38 10.69 -30.31 1.72
CA THR A 38 10.82 -28.88 1.41
C THR A 38 11.43 -28.06 2.55
N ALA A 39 11.52 -28.64 3.75
CA ALA A 39 12.29 -28.09 4.84
C ALA A 39 13.79 -28.17 4.51
N GLY A 40 14.53 -27.08 4.73
CA GLY A 40 15.98 -27.09 4.53
C GLY A 40 16.69 -27.89 5.62
N ASP A 41 17.82 -28.50 5.26
CA ASP A 41 18.72 -29.13 6.23
C ASP A 41 19.43 -28.06 7.07
N TRP A 42 19.46 -28.23 8.39
CA TRP A 42 20.29 -27.40 9.26
C TRP A 42 21.75 -27.75 9.02
N ASN A 43 22.51 -26.80 8.48
CA ASN A 43 23.95 -26.91 8.33
C ASN A 43 24.58 -25.66 8.94
N HIS A 44 25.67 -25.82 9.69
CA HIS A 44 26.35 -24.70 10.34
C HIS A 44 26.87 -23.70 9.29
N THR A 45 26.02 -22.71 9.00
CA THR A 45 26.14 -21.74 7.91
C THR A 45 25.28 -20.52 8.26
N SER A 46 25.60 -19.34 7.71
CA SER A 46 25.02 -18.03 8.07
C SER A 46 23.56 -17.78 7.59
N GLY A 47 22.77 -18.85 7.41
CA GLY A 47 21.31 -18.83 7.50
C GLY A 47 20.50 -18.57 6.22
N LYS A 48 19.28 -19.15 6.20
CA LYS A 48 18.06 -18.68 5.52
C LYS A 48 16.88 -19.50 6.06
N TRP A 49 15.70 -18.90 6.21
CA TRP A 49 14.37 -19.49 6.52
C TRP A 49 13.85 -19.40 7.98
N THR A 50 12.52 -19.26 8.08
CA THR A 50 11.72 -18.99 9.29
C THR A 50 10.66 -20.08 9.53
N GLY A 51 10.26 -20.27 10.80
CA GLY A 51 9.67 -21.53 11.31
C GLY A 51 8.14 -21.67 11.43
N ASP A 52 7.36 -20.66 11.87
CA ASP A 52 5.93 -20.88 12.18
C ASP A 52 5.08 -19.58 12.11
N PRO A 53 3.93 -19.55 11.39
CA PRO A 53 3.01 -18.41 11.36
C PRO A 53 2.04 -18.27 12.57
N GLU A 54 1.90 -19.27 13.44
CA GLU A 54 1.00 -19.23 14.62
C GLU A 54 1.72 -18.96 15.95
N ASP A 55 3.05 -18.85 15.93
CA ASP A 55 3.85 -18.52 17.10
C ASP A 55 3.61 -17.08 17.59
N LYS A 56 3.00 -16.96 18.78
CA LYS A 56 2.78 -15.68 19.48
C LYS A 56 4.02 -15.27 20.27
N SER A 57 5.17 -15.22 19.60
CA SER A 57 6.44 -14.78 20.16
C SER A 57 6.92 -13.50 19.47
N ILE A 58 7.99 -12.89 20.00
CA ILE A 58 8.58 -11.69 19.41
C ILE A 58 9.52 -12.15 18.28
N MET A 59 9.18 -11.83 17.04
CA MET A 59 10.13 -11.91 15.94
C MET A 59 11.05 -10.69 16.03
N PHE A 60 12.36 -10.89 15.95
CA PHE A 60 13.32 -9.79 15.86
C PHE A 60 14.54 -10.25 15.06
N GLY A 61 14.87 -9.53 14.00
CA GLY A 61 15.99 -9.84 13.12
C GLY A 61 15.91 -9.07 11.81
N PRO A 62 16.99 -9.06 11.02
CA PRO A 62 17.02 -8.42 9.70
C PRO A 62 16.19 -9.23 8.70
N ASP A 63 15.35 -8.54 7.93
CA ASP A 63 14.64 -9.08 6.78
C ASP A 63 15.09 -8.37 5.49
N ILE A 64 15.67 -9.16 4.59
CA ILE A 64 16.17 -8.71 3.29
C ILE A 64 15.46 -9.48 2.18
N CYS A 65 14.54 -8.81 1.50
CA CYS A 65 13.82 -9.32 0.33
C CYS A 65 13.94 -8.31 -0.83
N GLY A 66 14.83 -8.61 -1.77
CA GLY A 66 15.06 -7.81 -2.97
C GLY A 66 15.58 -6.39 -2.64
N TYR A 67 15.10 -5.40 -3.39
CA TYR A 67 15.51 -4.01 -3.23
C TYR A 67 14.61 -3.20 -2.29
N SER A 68 13.36 -3.65 -2.10
CA SER A 68 12.33 -2.90 -1.37
C SER A 68 12.28 -3.21 0.12
N THR A 69 12.73 -4.40 0.55
CA THR A 69 12.65 -4.83 1.94
C THR A 69 14.05 -5.07 2.47
N LYS A 70 14.54 -4.15 3.29
CA LYS A 70 15.85 -4.20 3.96
C LYS A 70 15.69 -3.60 5.36
N LYS A 71 14.94 -4.30 6.22
CA LYS A 71 14.49 -3.74 7.49
C LYS A 71 14.53 -4.74 8.65
N VAL A 72 14.76 -4.23 9.86
CA VAL A 72 14.47 -4.87 11.15
C VAL A 72 13.28 -4.14 11.73
N HIS A 73 12.06 -4.70 11.64
CA HIS A 73 10.87 -4.09 12.24
C HIS A 73 10.76 -2.57 11.96
N GLU A 74 10.90 -2.20 10.67
CA GLU A 74 10.86 -0.82 10.16
C GLU A 74 12.14 0.04 10.31
N VAL A 75 13.14 -0.42 11.07
CA VAL A 75 14.50 0.15 11.05
C VAL A 75 15.26 -0.35 9.82
N THR A 76 16.04 0.48 9.14
CA THR A 76 16.95 0.02 8.07
C THR A 76 17.98 -0.97 8.62
N CYS A 77 18.11 -2.15 8.00
CA CYS A 77 19.11 -3.14 8.39
C CYS A 77 20.43 -2.93 7.63
N GLU A 78 21.53 -3.44 8.18
CA GLU A 78 22.81 -3.47 7.49
C GLU A 78 22.76 -4.46 6.32
N THR A 79 23.48 -4.16 5.24
CA THR A 79 23.39 -4.92 3.98
C THR A 79 24.73 -5.29 3.37
N ASP A 80 25.81 -5.06 4.09
CA ASP A 80 27.13 -5.51 3.68
C ASP A 80 27.34 -7.01 4.03
N GLN A 81 28.56 -7.51 3.82
CA GLN A 81 28.92 -8.92 4.06
C GLN A 81 29.60 -9.15 5.42
N LEU A 82 29.59 -8.15 6.30
CA LEU A 82 30.20 -8.20 7.62
C LEU A 82 29.20 -8.73 8.65
N THR A 83 29.75 -9.13 9.79
CA THR A 83 28.95 -9.54 10.94
C THR A 83 28.47 -8.30 11.67
N HIS A 84 27.16 -8.23 11.91
CA HIS A 84 26.52 -7.17 12.67
C HIS A 84 25.79 -7.72 13.88
N VAL A 85 25.73 -6.93 14.95
CA VAL A 85 25.05 -7.29 16.19
C VAL A 85 23.74 -6.53 16.29
N TYR A 86 22.62 -7.25 16.35
CA TYR A 86 21.29 -6.68 16.53
C TYR A 86 20.82 -6.93 17.97
N THR A 87 20.47 -5.88 18.69
CA THR A 87 19.99 -5.96 20.08
C THR A 87 18.62 -5.32 20.20
N PHE A 88 17.69 -6.02 20.84
CA PHE A 88 16.38 -5.49 21.19
C PHE A 88 16.21 -5.48 22.70
N ILE A 89 15.93 -4.32 23.26
CA ILE A 89 15.76 -4.11 24.69
C ILE A 89 14.31 -3.68 24.91
N ILE A 90 13.60 -4.37 25.79
CA ILE A 90 12.25 -4.00 26.24
C ILE A 90 12.33 -3.67 27.73
N PHE A 91 11.82 -2.49 28.07
CA PHE A 91 11.78 -2.00 29.43
C PHE A 91 10.43 -2.29 30.08
N LEU A 92 10.40 -2.34 31.42
CA LEU A 92 9.20 -2.63 32.20
C LEU A 92 8.12 -1.56 32.09
N ASP A 93 8.47 -0.36 31.66
CA ASP A 93 7.57 0.76 31.38
C ASP A 93 6.98 0.70 29.95
N ALA A 94 7.15 -0.43 29.25
CA ALA A 94 6.73 -0.65 27.87
C ALA A 94 7.41 0.28 26.84
N MET A 95 8.60 0.81 27.18
CA MET A 95 9.52 1.37 26.20
C MET A 95 10.41 0.28 25.59
N TYR A 96 10.98 0.58 24.42
CA TYR A 96 11.98 -0.29 23.81
C TYR A 96 13.12 0.51 23.18
N SER A 97 14.25 -0.17 22.97
CA SER A 97 15.37 0.32 22.15
C SER A 97 15.88 -0.79 21.24
N ILE A 98 16.15 -0.43 19.98
CA ILE A 98 16.80 -1.27 18.98
C ILE A 98 18.19 -0.70 18.73
N LEU A 99 19.20 -1.54 18.92
CA LEU A 99 20.60 -1.20 18.66
C LEU A 99 21.13 -2.08 17.53
N ILE A 100 21.93 -1.49 16.66
CA ILE A 100 22.73 -2.17 15.64
C ILE A 100 24.18 -1.79 15.88
N ASP A 101 25.03 -2.80 16.08
CA ASP A 101 26.45 -2.65 16.43
C ASP A 101 26.65 -1.75 17.66
N ASN A 102 25.79 -1.95 18.67
CA ASN A 102 25.71 -1.16 19.91
C ASN A 102 25.37 0.33 19.72
N ASN A 103 24.97 0.75 18.52
CA ASN A 103 24.46 2.10 18.26
C ASN A 103 22.92 2.07 18.30
N GLU A 104 22.30 2.91 19.11
CA GLU A 104 20.84 3.06 19.15
C GLU A 104 20.34 3.60 17.80
N LYS A 105 19.46 2.83 17.15
CA LYS A 105 18.85 3.18 15.86
C LYS A 105 17.41 3.63 16.02
N GLN A 106 16.69 3.05 16.99
CA GLN A 106 15.31 3.38 17.28
C GLN A 106 15.03 3.19 18.76
N THR A 107 14.21 4.08 19.30
CA THR A 107 13.62 3.97 20.63
C THR A 107 12.18 4.47 20.54
N GLY A 108 11.30 3.92 21.37
CA GLY A 108 9.90 4.29 21.37
C GLY A 108 9.08 3.56 22.41
N SER A 109 7.76 3.64 22.29
CA SER A 109 6.83 2.91 23.15
C SER A 109 6.13 1.82 22.37
N LEU A 110 6.00 0.65 22.99
CA LEU A 110 5.23 -0.46 22.43
C LEU A 110 3.78 -0.05 22.10
N TYR A 111 3.20 0.87 22.88
CA TYR A 111 1.80 1.30 22.71
C TYR A 111 1.58 2.33 21.60
N SER A 112 2.60 3.10 21.25
CA SER A 112 2.50 4.10 20.17
C SER A 112 2.92 3.54 18.83
N ASP A 113 3.91 2.65 18.84
CA ASP A 113 4.59 2.20 17.63
C ASP A 113 3.99 0.90 17.08
N TRP A 114 3.23 0.16 17.91
CA TRP A 114 2.46 -1.00 17.48
C TRP A 114 0.98 -0.86 17.83
N ASP A 115 0.13 -1.43 16.97
CA ASP A 115 -1.33 -1.50 17.15
C ASP A 115 -1.72 -2.59 18.17
N ILE A 116 -1.27 -2.41 19.41
CA ILE A 116 -1.52 -3.34 20.54
C ILE A 116 -2.83 -2.97 21.24
N LEU A 117 -3.19 -1.69 21.24
CA LEU A 117 -4.34 -1.16 21.95
C LEU A 117 -5.51 -0.96 20.98
N PRO A 118 -6.76 -1.18 21.42
CA PRO A 118 -7.92 -0.82 20.61
C PRO A 118 -7.91 0.68 20.28
N PRO A 119 -8.51 1.10 19.15
CA PRO A 119 -8.52 2.50 18.74
C PRO A 119 -9.11 3.39 19.84
N ASN A 120 -8.36 4.42 20.25
CA ASN A 120 -8.81 5.36 21.29
C ASN A 120 -10.09 6.12 20.90
N ASN A 121 -10.36 6.28 19.60
CA ASN A 121 -11.57 6.92 19.09
C ASN A 121 -12.21 6.02 18.02
N ILE A 122 -13.44 5.58 18.28
CA ILE A 122 -14.29 4.94 17.28
C ILE A 122 -15.21 5.99 16.65
N LYS A 123 -15.51 5.87 15.36
CA LYS A 123 -16.59 6.66 14.75
C LYS A 123 -17.90 6.27 15.42
N ASP A 124 -18.71 7.26 15.80
CA ASP A 124 -20.04 6.98 16.39
C ASP A 124 -20.86 6.14 15.42
N PRO A 125 -21.22 4.88 15.77
CA PRO A 125 -22.00 4.01 14.89
C PRO A 125 -23.39 4.57 14.57
N ASN A 126 -23.91 5.49 15.39
CA ASN A 126 -25.22 6.10 15.22
C ASN A 126 -25.16 7.47 14.51
N ALA A 127 -23.97 7.97 14.20
CA ALA A 127 -23.83 9.23 13.47
C ALA A 127 -24.40 9.07 12.06
N LYS A 128 -25.49 9.79 11.79
CA LYS A 128 -26.07 9.91 10.46
C LYS A 128 -25.68 11.24 9.85
N LYS A 129 -25.36 11.19 8.56
CA LYS A 129 -25.16 12.39 7.77
C LYS A 129 -26.43 13.25 7.82
N PRO A 130 -26.36 14.54 8.19
CA PRO A 130 -27.52 15.41 8.18
C PRO A 130 -28.15 15.48 6.78
N GLU A 131 -29.48 15.62 6.69
CA GLU A 131 -30.17 15.73 5.41
C GLU A 131 -29.73 16.97 4.59
N ASP A 132 -29.32 18.05 5.27
CA ASP A 132 -28.79 19.30 4.68
C ASP A 132 -27.26 19.26 4.45
N TRP A 133 -26.65 18.08 4.36
CA TRP A 133 -25.22 17.94 4.09
C TRP A 133 -24.99 17.65 2.60
N ASP A 134 -24.40 18.61 1.88
CA ASP A 134 -24.07 18.45 0.46
C ASP A 134 -22.59 18.09 0.25
N ASP A 135 -22.38 16.91 -0.35
CA ASP A 135 -21.06 16.35 -0.68
C ASP A 135 -20.56 16.74 -2.07
N LYS A 136 -21.42 17.39 -2.87
CA LYS A 136 -21.08 17.74 -4.24
C LYS A 136 -20.32 19.06 -4.22
N GLU A 137 -19.00 18.98 -4.34
CA GLU A 137 -18.14 20.16 -4.48
C GLU A 137 -18.51 21.02 -5.70
N TYR A 138 -19.03 20.40 -6.76
CA TYR A 138 -19.45 21.07 -7.99
C TYR A 138 -20.88 20.71 -8.36
N ILE A 139 -21.68 21.74 -8.65
CA ILE A 139 -23.04 21.63 -9.16
C ILE A 139 -23.13 22.17 -10.59
N PRO A 140 -24.07 21.68 -11.43
CA PRO A 140 -24.37 22.31 -12.71
C PRO A 140 -24.74 23.79 -12.50
N ASP A 141 -24.20 24.68 -13.33
CA ASP A 141 -24.53 26.10 -13.30
C ASP A 141 -26.01 26.29 -13.66
N PRO A 142 -26.86 26.77 -12.75
CA PRO A 142 -28.27 27.01 -13.03
C PRO A 142 -28.49 28.09 -14.11
N LYS A 143 -27.48 28.93 -14.37
CA LYS A 143 -27.51 29.99 -15.39
C LYS A 143 -27.00 29.51 -16.74
N ASP A 144 -26.28 28.39 -16.80
CA ASP A 144 -25.81 27.82 -18.06
C ASP A 144 -26.92 27.01 -18.70
N LYS A 145 -27.57 27.60 -19.68
CA LYS A 145 -28.62 26.95 -20.47
C LYS A 145 -28.02 26.43 -21.76
N LYS A 146 -28.59 25.33 -22.25
CA LYS A 146 -28.26 24.77 -23.54
C LYS A 146 -28.33 25.85 -24.63
N PRO A 147 -27.29 25.98 -25.49
CA PRO A 147 -27.32 26.87 -26.64
C PRO A 147 -28.48 26.56 -27.59
N GLU A 148 -28.74 27.51 -28.49
CA GLU A 148 -29.71 27.54 -29.61
C GLU A 148 -30.71 26.37 -29.77
N ALA A 149 -31.98 26.73 -29.99
CA ALA A 149 -32.99 25.78 -30.45
C ALA A 149 -32.50 25.14 -31.77
N GLY A 150 -32.21 23.83 -31.74
CA GLY A 150 -31.61 23.09 -32.85
C GLY A 150 -30.28 22.39 -32.54
N TYR A 151 -29.64 22.64 -31.38
CA TYR A 151 -28.36 22.00 -31.02
C TYR A 151 -28.41 20.46 -31.00
N ASP A 152 -29.55 19.89 -30.58
CA ASP A 152 -29.75 18.43 -30.58
C ASP A 152 -30.08 17.85 -31.94
N ASP A 153 -30.52 18.70 -32.86
CA ASP A 153 -30.99 18.30 -34.19
C ASP A 153 -29.84 18.29 -35.21
N ILE A 154 -28.64 18.73 -34.83
CA ILE A 154 -27.44 18.67 -35.67
C ILE A 154 -27.03 17.21 -35.85
N PRO A 155 -27.06 16.64 -37.07
CA PRO A 155 -26.68 15.26 -37.31
C PRO A 155 -25.17 15.09 -37.14
N LYS A 156 -24.75 13.91 -36.64
CA LYS A 156 -23.33 13.56 -36.44
C LYS A 156 -22.56 13.46 -37.75
N GLU A 157 -23.26 13.09 -38.82
CA GLU A 157 -22.72 12.85 -40.14
C GLU A 157 -23.58 13.57 -41.17
N ILE A 158 -22.94 14.16 -42.18
CA ILE A 158 -23.58 14.80 -43.33
C ILE A 158 -23.04 14.17 -44.61
N PRO A 159 -23.81 14.11 -45.71
CA PRO A 159 -23.27 13.70 -47.00
C PRO A 159 -22.07 14.57 -47.40
N ASP A 160 -21.03 13.96 -47.93
CA ASP A 160 -19.83 14.65 -48.40
C ASP A 160 -20.19 15.60 -49.55
N PRO A 161 -20.06 16.93 -49.37
CA PRO A 161 -20.41 17.91 -50.40
C PRO A 161 -19.43 17.89 -51.59
N ASP A 162 -18.23 17.34 -51.41
CA ASP A 162 -17.19 17.26 -52.44
C ASP A 162 -17.21 15.92 -53.19
N ALA A 163 -18.01 14.95 -52.73
CA ALA A 163 -18.16 13.67 -53.39
C ALA A 163 -18.90 13.83 -54.73
N LYS A 164 -18.27 13.36 -55.79
CA LYS A 164 -18.86 13.28 -57.13
C LYS A 164 -19.12 11.83 -57.49
N LYS A 165 -20.26 11.59 -58.14
CA LYS A 165 -20.59 10.30 -58.73
C LYS A 165 -19.46 9.87 -59.69
N PRO A 166 -18.89 8.66 -59.56
CA PRO A 166 -17.89 8.15 -60.49
C PRO A 166 -18.41 8.10 -61.92
N GLU A 167 -17.53 8.35 -62.91
CA GLU A 167 -17.90 8.32 -64.33
C GLU A 167 -18.29 6.90 -64.81
N ASP A 168 -17.74 5.86 -64.16
CA ASP A 168 -18.01 4.44 -64.47
C ASP A 168 -19.18 3.84 -63.65
N TRP A 169 -20.03 4.65 -63.00
CA TRP A 169 -21.14 4.14 -62.19
C TRP A 169 -22.38 3.82 -63.04
N ASP A 170 -22.85 2.57 -62.94
CA ASP A 170 -24.05 2.10 -63.66
C ASP A 170 -25.27 2.07 -62.73
N GLU A 171 -26.30 2.89 -63.00
CA GLU A 171 -27.49 2.93 -62.16
C GLU A 171 -28.38 1.68 -62.27
N GLU A 172 -28.28 0.91 -63.37
CA GLU A 172 -29.06 -0.32 -63.58
C GLU A 172 -28.46 -1.51 -62.82
N GLU A 173 -27.13 -1.57 -62.73
CA GLU A 173 -26.39 -2.64 -62.05
C GLU A 173 -26.01 -2.29 -60.59
N ASP A 174 -25.58 -1.05 -60.30
CA ASP A 174 -25.11 -0.61 -58.98
C ASP A 174 -26.17 0.17 -58.15
N GLY A 175 -27.27 0.60 -58.78
CA GLY A 175 -28.38 1.33 -58.15
C GLY A 175 -28.19 2.86 -58.04
N GLU A 176 -29.08 3.53 -57.30
CA GLU A 176 -29.00 4.98 -57.06
C GLU A 176 -27.75 5.33 -56.25
N TRP A 177 -26.85 6.13 -56.82
CA TRP A 177 -25.63 6.55 -56.14
C TRP A 177 -25.96 7.46 -54.95
N MET A 178 -25.42 7.14 -53.77
CA MET A 178 -25.46 7.99 -52.59
C MET A 178 -24.05 8.47 -52.22
N ALA A 179 -23.92 9.78 -51.97
CA ALA A 179 -22.66 10.34 -51.50
C ALA A 179 -22.24 9.72 -50.14
N PRO A 180 -20.95 9.42 -49.93
CA PRO A 180 -20.45 8.94 -48.65
C PRO A 180 -20.72 9.96 -47.55
N THR A 181 -20.95 9.51 -46.32
CA THR A 181 -21.15 10.41 -45.18
C THR A 181 -19.81 10.80 -44.54
N ILE A 182 -19.67 12.07 -44.17
CA ILE A 182 -18.52 12.62 -43.45
C ILE A 182 -18.95 13.16 -42.08
N PRO A 183 -18.04 13.22 -41.07
CA PRO A 183 -18.34 13.82 -39.79
C PRO A 183 -18.76 15.29 -39.94
N ASN A 184 -19.90 15.67 -39.37
CA ASN A 184 -20.40 17.03 -39.43
C ASN A 184 -19.54 17.96 -38.54
N PRO A 185 -18.84 18.97 -39.09
CA PRO A 185 -18.02 19.91 -38.32
C PRO A 185 -18.82 20.71 -37.29
N GLU A 186 -20.13 20.90 -37.52
CA GLU A 186 -21.03 21.64 -36.61
C GLU A 186 -21.53 20.78 -35.43
N TYR A 187 -21.35 19.45 -35.47
CA TYR A 187 -21.78 18.57 -34.38
C TYR A 187 -20.81 18.67 -33.18
N LYS A 188 -21.23 19.38 -32.13
CA LYS A 188 -20.43 19.65 -30.91
C LYS A 188 -20.59 18.59 -29.81
N GLY A 189 -21.26 17.47 -30.09
CA GLY A 189 -21.53 16.43 -29.10
C GLY A 189 -22.73 16.73 -28.19
N PRO A 190 -23.07 15.83 -27.26
CA PRO A 190 -24.15 16.06 -26.31
C PRO A 190 -23.79 17.22 -25.36
N TRP A 191 -24.66 18.21 -25.27
CA TRP A 191 -24.46 19.36 -24.40
C TRP A 191 -24.35 18.93 -22.93
N LYS A 192 -23.40 19.52 -22.20
CA LYS A 192 -23.27 19.38 -20.75
C LYS A 192 -23.17 20.77 -20.11
N PRO A 193 -23.92 21.03 -19.03
CA PRO A 193 -23.82 22.29 -18.32
C PRO A 193 -22.44 22.47 -17.71
N LYS A 194 -21.95 23.71 -17.70
CA LYS A 194 -20.77 24.10 -16.93
C LYS A 194 -20.97 23.78 -15.46
N LYS A 195 -19.90 23.36 -14.80
CA LYS A 195 -19.90 23.07 -13.36
C LYS A 195 -19.41 24.30 -12.59
N ILE A 196 -20.15 24.74 -11.59
CA ILE A 196 -19.76 25.81 -10.66
C ILE A 196 -19.51 25.23 -9.27
N LYS A 197 -18.68 25.90 -8.47
CA LYS A 197 -18.44 25.51 -7.08
C LYS A 197 -19.73 25.63 -6.29
N ASN A 198 -20.07 24.57 -5.57
CA ASN A 198 -21.23 24.54 -4.70
C ASN A 198 -20.93 25.30 -3.40
N LEU A 199 -21.63 26.41 -3.17
CA LEU A 199 -21.48 27.19 -1.94
C LEU A 199 -21.97 26.43 -0.69
N ASN A 200 -22.83 25.41 -0.88
CA ASN A 200 -23.36 24.58 0.20
C ASN A 200 -22.52 23.32 0.45
N TYR A 201 -21.36 23.17 -0.22
CA TYR A 201 -20.49 22.02 0.00
C TYR A 201 -19.94 22.02 1.44
N LYS A 202 -20.24 20.96 2.21
CA LYS A 202 -19.82 20.83 3.61
C LYS A 202 -18.66 19.87 3.83
N GLY A 203 -18.09 19.30 2.76
CA GLY A 203 -17.03 18.28 2.83
C GLY A 203 -17.59 16.86 2.64
N LYS A 204 -16.71 15.87 2.58
CA LYS A 204 -17.09 14.45 2.43
C LYS A 204 -17.35 13.78 3.78
#